data_AF-A0A353ZQZ2-F1
#
_entry.id   AF-A0A353ZQZ2-F1
#
_cell.length_a   1.000
_cell.length_b   1.000
_cell.length_c   1.000
_cell.angle_alpha   90.00
_cell.angle_beta   90.00
_cell.angle_gamma   90.00
#
_symmetry.space_group_name_H-M   'P 1'
#
loop_
_entity.id
_entity.type
_entity.pdbx_description
1 polymer ?
#
loop_
_entity_poly.entity_id
_entity_poly.type
_entity_poly.pdbx_seq_one_letter_code
_entity_poly.pdbx_strand_id
1 'polypeptide(L)'
;AEFEAGVEGVVFVTKGKVNLTLDGELHQLEEGGYAYLAAGSTWGLENVSDDIVSFQWIRKAYERLEGYEAKSFVTSDAEVEPTAMPDTDGAWKTTRFTDSSDLAHDMQVNIVTFQPGG
;
A
#
# COMPACT_ATOMS: atom_id res chain seq x y z
N ALA A 1 -18.23 -1.75 -5.37
CA ALA A 1 -17.05 -2.04 -6.21
C ALA A 1 -16.53 -0.71 -6.71
N GLU A 2 -15.34 -0.32 -6.28
CA GLU A 2 -14.68 0.93 -6.68
C GLU A 2 -13.63 0.58 -7.74
N PHE A 3 -14.05 0.48 -9.00
CA PHE A 3 -13.21 -0.01 -10.10
C PHE A 3 -13.14 1.00 -11.25
N GLU A 4 -11.92 1.25 -11.74
CA GLU A 4 -11.66 1.95 -12.99
C GLU A 4 -10.55 1.19 -13.75
N ALA A 5 -10.83 0.73 -14.96
CA ALA A 5 -10.11 -0.36 -15.65
C ALA A 5 -8.64 -0.11 -16.04
N GLY A 6 -8.07 1.04 -15.70
CA GLY A 6 -6.66 1.37 -15.92
C GLY A 6 -6.04 2.15 -14.77
N VAL A 7 -6.72 2.20 -13.62
CA VAL A 7 -6.27 2.95 -12.45
C VAL A 7 -5.83 1.95 -11.40
N GLU A 8 -4.56 2.03 -11.04
CA GLU A 8 -4.01 1.39 -9.86
C GLU A 8 -4.31 2.24 -8.62
N GLY A 9 -4.17 1.63 -7.45
CA GLY A 9 -4.30 2.36 -6.20
C GLY A 9 -3.57 1.73 -5.04
N VAL A 10 -3.46 2.52 -3.97
CA VAL A 10 -2.98 2.07 -2.67
C VAL A 10 -4.01 2.46 -1.63
N VAL A 11 -4.35 1.50 -0.78
CA VAL A 11 -5.11 1.71 0.45
C VAL A 11 -4.16 1.58 1.62
N PHE A 12 -4.08 2.61 2.45
CA PHE A 12 -3.30 2.60 3.69
C PHE A 12 -4.19 2.99 4.86
N VAL A 13 -4.44 2.07 5.78
CA VAL A 13 -5.33 2.28 6.93
C VAL A 13 -4.58 3.05 8.01
N THR A 14 -5.10 4.22 8.36
CA THR A 14 -4.51 5.10 9.38
C THR A 14 -5.20 5.00 10.72
N LYS A 15 -6.44 4.49 10.76
CA LYS A 15 -7.20 4.27 11.98
C LYS A 15 -8.25 3.18 11.81
N GLY A 16 -8.41 2.35 12.84
CA GLY A 16 -9.46 1.34 12.90
C GLY A 16 -9.19 0.14 11.99
N LYS A 17 -10.27 -0.55 11.60
CA LYS A 17 -10.21 -1.86 10.97
C LYS A 17 -11.22 -2.01 9.85
N VAL A 18 -10.78 -2.45 8.68
CA VAL A 18 -11.61 -2.58 7.48
C VAL A 18 -11.39 -3.92 6.80
N ASN A 19 -12.45 -4.46 6.24
CA ASN A 19 -12.37 -5.64 5.38
C ASN A 19 -12.16 -5.17 3.93
N LEU A 20 -11.08 -5.65 3.31
CA LEU A 20 -10.80 -5.50 1.89
C LEU A 20 -11.14 -6.83 1.21
N THR A 21 -12.10 -6.82 0.29
CA THR A 21 -12.23 -7.91 -0.68
C THR A 21 -11.40 -7.56 -1.90
N LEU A 22 -10.44 -8.41 -2.29
CA LEU A 22 -9.56 -8.22 -3.43
C LEU A 22 -9.55 -9.50 -4.28
N ASP A 23 -10.00 -9.40 -5.53
CA ASP A 23 -10.09 -10.51 -6.50
C ASP A 23 -10.80 -11.76 -5.92
N GLY A 24 -11.77 -11.53 -5.04
CA GLY A 24 -12.58 -12.55 -4.37
C GLY A 24 -12.02 -13.06 -3.03
N GLU A 25 -10.81 -12.63 -2.65
CA GLU A 25 -10.20 -12.95 -1.37
C GLU A 25 -10.49 -11.86 -0.33
N LEU A 26 -10.80 -12.28 0.90
CA LEU A 26 -11.07 -11.37 2.01
C LEU A 26 -9.79 -11.15 2.82
N HIS A 27 -9.35 -9.90 2.90
CA HIS A 27 -8.25 -9.43 3.73
C HIS A 27 -8.76 -8.49 4.80
N GLN A 28 -8.20 -8.62 6.00
CA GLN A 28 -8.53 -7.74 7.10
C GLN A 28 -7.38 -6.77 7.32
N LEU A 29 -7.63 -5.48 7.14
CA LEU A 29 -6.65 -4.43 7.33
C LEU A 29 -6.92 -3.71 8.65
N GLU A 30 -5.90 -3.60 9.47
CA GLU A 30 -5.89 -2.80 10.71
C GLU A 30 -5.02 -1.55 10.51
N GLU A 31 -4.80 -0.76 11.55
CA GLU A 31 -3.90 0.40 11.50
C GLU A 31 -2.51 0.00 10.99
N GLY A 32 -2.00 0.72 9.99
CA GLY A 32 -0.75 0.36 9.31
C GLY A 32 -0.92 -0.66 8.18
N GLY A 33 -2.13 -1.20 7.99
CA GLY A 33 -2.46 -2.10 6.89
C GLY A 33 -2.33 -1.41 5.54
N TYR A 34 -1.64 -2.08 4.61
CA TYR A 34 -1.30 -1.59 3.28
C TYR A 34 -1.80 -2.58 2.23
N ALA A 35 -2.49 -2.07 1.21
CA ALA A 35 -2.86 -2.86 0.04
C ALA A 35 -2.50 -2.10 -1.23
N TYR A 36 -1.71 -2.73 -2.09
CA TYR A 36 -1.53 -2.30 -3.46
C TYR A 36 -2.57 -2.99 -4.35
N LEU A 37 -3.24 -2.19 -5.17
CA LEU A 37 -4.34 -2.59 -6.03
C LEU A 37 -3.90 -2.35 -7.48
N ALA A 38 -3.54 -3.42 -8.17
CA ALA A 38 -3.15 -3.36 -9.58
C ALA A 38 -4.31 -2.84 -10.44
N ALA A 39 -3.96 -2.11 -11.51
CA ALA A 39 -4.95 -1.69 -12.50
C ALA A 39 -5.66 -2.92 -13.09
N GLY A 40 -6.98 -2.94 -13.00
CA GLY A 40 -7.77 -4.09 -13.44
C GLY A 40 -8.28 -5.01 -12.31
N SER A 41 -7.71 -4.94 -11.09
CA SER A 41 -8.19 -5.75 -9.96
C SER A 41 -9.60 -5.37 -9.53
N THR A 42 -10.40 -6.37 -9.18
CA THR A 42 -11.74 -6.17 -8.63
C THR A 42 -11.65 -6.12 -7.11
N TRP A 43 -12.04 -5.00 -6.51
CA TRP A 43 -11.96 -4.86 -5.05
C TRP A 43 -13.09 -4.01 -4.44
N GLY A 44 -13.20 -4.09 -3.12
CA GLY A 44 -14.10 -3.25 -2.33
C GLY A 44 -13.72 -3.26 -0.85
N LEU A 45 -13.98 -2.15 -0.18
CA LEU A 45 -13.81 -1.99 1.26
C LEU A 45 -15.15 -2.00 1.98
N GLU A 46 -15.19 -2.64 3.14
CA GLU A 46 -16.33 -2.66 4.04
C GLU A 46 -15.86 -2.41 5.47
N ASN A 47 -16.39 -1.34 6.09
CA ASN A 47 -16.25 -1.17 7.53
C ASN A 47 -17.28 -2.07 8.22
N VAL A 48 -16.79 -3.13 8.86
CA VAL A 48 -17.61 -4.11 9.60
C VAL A 48 -17.62 -3.83 11.11
N SER A 49 -17.05 -2.71 11.54
CA SER A 49 -17.00 -2.30 12.96
C SER A 49 -17.96 -1.14 13.23
N ASP A 50 -18.31 -0.97 14.51
CA ASP A 50 -19.09 0.18 14.99
C ASP A 50 -18.24 1.45 15.15
N ASP A 51 -16.91 1.33 14.98
CA ASP A 51 -15.95 2.41 15.10
C ASP A 51 -15.69 3.12 13.76
N ILE A 52 -15.17 4.34 13.84
CA ILE A 52 -14.72 5.10 12.66
C ILE A 52 -13.42 4.50 12.14
N VAL A 53 -13.42 4.10 10.87
CA VAL A 53 -12.23 3.76 10.09
C VAL A 53 -11.74 4.98 9.32
N SER A 54 -10.44 5.19 9.26
CA SER A 54 -9.81 6.18 8.39
C SER A 54 -8.69 5.52 7.59
N PHE A 55 -8.60 5.85 6.31
CA PHE A 55 -7.58 5.34 5.41
C PHE A 55 -7.22 6.39 4.36
N GLN A 56 -6.02 6.29 3.80
CA GLN A 56 -5.62 7.02 2.61
C GLN A 56 -5.88 6.15 1.38
N TRP A 57 -6.44 6.76 0.35
CA TRP A 57 -6.62 6.13 -0.95
C TRP A 57 -5.89 6.95 -2.01
N ILE A 58 -4.76 6.43 -2.46
CA ILE A 58 -3.90 7.05 -3.47
C ILE A 58 -4.18 6.33 -4.79
N ARG A 59 -4.35 7.10 -5.87
CA ARG A 59 -4.75 6.57 -7.19
C ARG A 59 -3.87 7.16 -8.27
N LYS A 60 -3.52 6.35 -9.26
CA LYS A 60 -2.77 6.76 -10.45
C LYS A 60 -3.25 5.97 -11.66
N ALA A 61 -3.28 6.60 -12.84
CA ALA A 61 -3.41 5.86 -14.08
C ALA A 61 -2.13 5.06 -14.32
N TYR A 62 -2.26 3.74 -14.44
CA TYR A 62 -1.13 2.82 -14.56
C TYR A 62 -0.46 2.96 -15.93
N GLU A 63 0.85 3.22 -15.94
CA GLU A 63 1.66 3.33 -17.14
C GLU A 63 2.28 1.97 -17.48
N ARG A 64 1.57 1.20 -18.29
CA ARG A 64 1.97 -0.16 -18.65
C ARG A 64 3.29 -0.19 -19.43
N LEU A 65 4.20 -1.05 -18.99
CA LEU A 65 5.40 -1.45 -19.72
C LEU A 65 5.22 -2.86 -20.28
N GLU A 66 5.49 -3.06 -21.58
CA GLU A 66 5.35 -4.37 -22.22
C GLU A 66 6.26 -5.42 -21.55
N GLY A 67 5.69 -6.59 -21.23
CA GLY A 67 6.40 -7.67 -20.53
C GLY A 67 6.40 -7.55 -19.00
N TYR A 68 5.87 -6.46 -18.44
CA TYR A 68 5.75 -6.25 -17.00
C TYR A 68 4.28 -6.03 -16.62
N GLU A 69 3.89 -6.58 -15.47
CA GLU A 69 2.53 -6.50 -14.97
C GLU A 69 2.55 -6.50 -13.44
N ALA A 70 2.14 -5.38 -12.84
CA ALA A 70 2.04 -5.28 -11.39
C ALA A 70 0.91 -6.18 -10.87
N LYS A 71 1.14 -6.80 -9.72
CA LYS A 71 0.14 -7.64 -9.05
C LYS A 71 -0.30 -6.99 -7.76
N SER A 72 -1.58 -7.13 -7.45
CA SER A 72 -2.14 -6.70 -6.17
C SER A 72 -1.54 -7.51 -5.02
N PHE A 73 -1.33 -6.88 -3.89
CA PHE A 73 -0.85 -7.53 -2.68
C PHE A 73 -1.29 -6.77 -1.43
N VAL A 74 -1.24 -7.45 -0.28
CA VAL A 74 -1.62 -6.92 1.03
C VAL A 74 -0.52 -7.21 2.04
N THR A 75 -0.20 -6.24 2.90
CA THR A 75 0.77 -6.35 4.00
C THR A 75 0.51 -5.26 5.05
N SER A 76 1.45 -4.99 5.94
CA SER A 76 1.41 -3.90 6.93
C SER A 76 2.80 -3.25 7.06
N ASP A 77 2.84 -1.97 7.43
CA ASP A 77 4.09 -1.30 7.80
C ASP A 77 4.85 -1.98 8.96
N ALA A 78 4.14 -2.68 9.86
CA ALA A 78 4.73 -3.44 10.96
C ALA A 78 5.40 -4.74 10.50
N GLU A 79 5.02 -5.29 9.34
CA GLU A 79 5.59 -6.52 8.77
C GLU A 79 6.81 -6.25 7.89
N VAL A 80 7.01 -5.01 7.46
CA VAL A 80 8.07 -4.62 6.53
C VAL A 80 9.21 -3.94 7.29
N GLU A 81 10.37 -4.58 7.33
CA GLU A 81 11.57 -4.03 7.97
C GLU A 81 12.03 -2.73 7.26
N PRO A 82 12.08 -1.58 7.96
CA PRO A 82 12.51 -0.32 7.36
C PRO A 82 14.00 -0.33 7.03
N THR A 83 14.36 0.18 5.84
CA THR A 83 15.76 0.35 5.45
C THR A 83 16.32 1.65 6.01
N ALA A 84 17.40 1.59 6.78
CA ALA A 84 18.11 2.79 7.25
C ALA A 84 18.78 3.52 6.09
N MET A 85 18.68 4.85 6.07
CA MET A 85 19.34 5.66 5.06
C MET A 85 20.84 5.80 5.39
N PRO A 86 21.73 5.76 4.38
CA PRO A 86 23.17 5.96 4.57
C PRO A 86 23.46 7.28 5.30
N ASP A 87 24.55 7.30 6.06
CA ASP A 87 25.08 8.52 6.69
C ASP A 87 24.12 9.21 7.69
N THR A 88 23.19 8.46 8.30
CA THR A 88 22.20 9.00 9.27
C THR A 88 22.22 8.34 10.65
N ASP A 89 23.20 7.47 10.96
CA ASP A 89 23.24 6.69 12.20
C ASP A 89 21.92 5.96 12.54
N GLY A 90 21.12 5.64 11.52
CA GLY A 90 19.83 4.95 11.64
C GLY A 90 18.66 5.84 12.08
N ALA A 91 18.87 7.15 12.17
CA ALA A 91 17.88 8.12 12.60
C ALA A 91 16.80 8.37 11.51
N TRP A 92 17.17 8.22 10.23
CA TRP A 92 16.25 8.21 9.09
C TRP A 92 16.11 6.80 8.49
N LYS A 93 14.87 6.32 8.38
CA LYS A 93 14.53 5.05 7.74
C LYS A 93 13.41 5.20 6.72
N THR A 94 13.40 4.30 5.74
CA THR A 94 12.35 4.20 4.72
C THR A 94 11.82 2.78 4.64
N THR A 95 10.53 2.60 4.89
CA THR A 95 9.79 1.36 4.67
C THR A 95 9.26 1.33 3.24
N ARG A 96 9.68 0.34 2.46
CA ARG A 96 9.28 0.17 1.05
C ARG A 96 8.44 -1.09 0.89
N PHE A 97 7.29 -0.97 0.25
CA PHE A 97 6.36 -2.08 0.05
C PHE A 97 6.55 -2.80 -1.28
N THR A 98 7.31 -2.21 -2.20
CA THR A 98 7.70 -2.80 -3.48
C THR A 98 9.22 -2.73 -3.66
N ASP A 99 9.78 -3.69 -4.40
CA ASP A 99 11.20 -3.65 -4.76
C ASP A 99 11.44 -2.48 -5.72
N SER A 100 12.48 -1.69 -5.47
CA SER A 100 12.82 -0.55 -6.33
C SER A 100 13.37 -0.94 -7.70
N SER A 101 13.73 -2.20 -7.88
CA SER A 101 14.13 -2.76 -9.18
C SER A 101 12.97 -3.40 -9.96
N ASP A 102 11.77 -3.49 -9.36
CA ASP A 102 10.61 -4.05 -10.03
C ASP A 102 9.96 -3.01 -10.96
N LEU A 103 10.24 -3.16 -12.26
CA LEU A 103 9.72 -2.30 -13.32
C LEU A 103 8.23 -2.51 -13.60
N ALA A 104 7.59 -3.51 -12.97
CA ALA A 104 6.15 -3.67 -13.05
C ALA A 104 5.40 -2.54 -12.33
N HIS A 105 6.01 -1.95 -11.30
CA HIS A 105 5.45 -0.83 -10.55
C HIS A 105 5.98 0.52 -11.07
N ASP A 106 5.08 1.38 -11.55
CA ASP A 106 5.37 2.74 -12.01
C ASP A 106 5.12 3.82 -10.93
N MET A 107 4.68 3.40 -9.73
CA MET A 107 4.63 4.24 -8.54
C MET A 107 5.07 3.49 -7.27
N GLN A 108 5.51 4.26 -6.26
CA GLN A 108 5.83 3.75 -4.93
C GLN A 108 5.19 4.65 -3.87
N VAL A 109 4.50 4.03 -2.91
CA VAL A 109 3.95 4.69 -1.72
C VAL A 109 4.68 4.14 -0.51
N ASN A 110 5.70 4.87 -0.04
CA ASN A 110 6.59 4.43 1.03
C ASN A 110 6.35 5.25 2.31
N ILE A 111 6.78 4.71 3.45
CA ILE A 111 6.76 5.45 4.73
C ILE A 111 8.18 5.87 5.07
N VAL A 112 8.37 7.18 5.25
CA VAL A 112 9.64 7.74 5.72
C VAL A 112 9.50 8.08 7.20
N THR A 113 10.41 7.53 8.01
CA THR A 113 10.43 7.72 9.47
C THR A 113 11.71 8.43 9.88
N PHE A 114 11.56 9.48 10.68
CA PHE A 114 12.66 10.20 11.32
C PHE A 114 12.58 9.99 12.83
N GLN A 115 13.71 9.68 13.46
CA GLN A 115 13.80 9.65 14.91
C GLN A 115 13.89 11.08 15.46
N PRO A 116 13.59 11.30 16.74
CA PRO A 116 13.77 12.62 17.34
C PRO A 116 15.22 13.11 17.19
N GLY A 117 15.41 14.21 16.46
CA GLY A 117 16.72 14.82 16.21
C GLY A 117 17.24 14.72 14.77
N GLY A 118 16.64 13.89 13.91
CA GLY A 118 17.00 13.71 12.50
C GLY A 118 16.86 12.27 12.03
#